data_AF-A0A848WVP0-F1
#
_entry.id   AF-A0A848WVP0-F1
#
_cell.length_a   1.000
_cell.length_b   1.000
_cell.length_c   1.000
_cell.angle_alpha   90.00
_cell.angle_beta   90.00
_cell.angle_gamma   90.00
#
_symmetry.space_group_name_H-M   'P 1'
#
loop_
_entity.id
_entity.type
_entity.pdbx_description
1 polymer ?
#
loop_
_entity_poly.entity_id
_entity_poly.type
_entity_poly.pdbx_seq_one_letter_code
_entity_poly.pdbx_strand_id
1 'polypeptide(L)'
;MMDRMDEIAAGYRTRGEDDEMVLQDFHTFRQALNVASGDQRLLVFIAAAQDQQDRVKDNLRPVFVDADVIGRFHVDFAGGQTDAEWADEIEKTKGKTGIFVIQSGQFGQTGTVLEQLPLTASGPEVKDALLKANAEFAKNEERKNYSDHVSQGRRQGVYFKNGMPYGEDRDGDGEIDHRGGASKAKGGGGAPKGDMKGKGKGPKGMKGKGKGKGGKGGPPAEEE
;
A
#
# COMPACT_ATOMS: atom_id res chain seq x y z
N MET A 1 -1.84 -29.83 -11.88
CA MET A 1 -1.30 -28.59 -12.50
C MET A 1 0.02 -28.18 -11.84
N MET A 2 0.19 -28.40 -10.53
CA MET A 2 1.48 -28.25 -9.81
C MET A 2 2.60 -29.13 -10.38
N ASP A 3 2.32 -30.41 -10.67
CA ASP A 3 3.34 -31.37 -11.15
C ASP A 3 4.12 -30.93 -12.41
N ARG A 4 3.49 -30.17 -13.32
CA ARG A 4 4.17 -29.66 -14.52
C ARG A 4 5.10 -28.47 -14.24
N MET A 5 4.78 -27.66 -13.24
CA MET A 5 5.65 -26.53 -12.87
C MET A 5 6.88 -27.04 -12.13
N ASP A 6 6.73 -28.07 -11.31
CA ASP A 6 7.85 -28.71 -10.61
C ASP A 6 8.81 -29.41 -11.60
N GLU A 7 8.28 -30.08 -12.63
CA GLU A 7 9.09 -30.63 -13.74
C GLU A 7 9.86 -29.55 -14.50
N ILE A 8 9.22 -28.41 -14.79
CA ILE A 8 9.87 -27.29 -15.48
C ILE A 8 10.96 -26.69 -14.58
N ALA A 9 10.67 -26.49 -13.30
CA ALA A 9 11.62 -25.94 -12.33
C ALA A 9 12.86 -26.84 -12.16
N ALA A 10 12.68 -28.16 -12.14
CA ALA A 10 13.78 -29.13 -12.05
C ALA A 10 14.76 -29.06 -13.24
N GLY A 11 14.33 -28.51 -14.39
CA GLY A 11 15.18 -28.26 -15.55
C GLY A 11 16.14 -27.07 -15.40
N TYR A 12 15.95 -26.23 -14.37
CA TYR A 12 16.81 -25.09 -14.09
C TYR A 12 17.81 -25.42 -12.99
N ARG A 13 19.07 -25.04 -13.20
CA ARG A 13 20.12 -25.16 -12.18
C ARG A 13 19.93 -24.07 -11.13
N THR A 14 19.65 -24.47 -9.90
CA THR A 14 19.68 -23.56 -8.74
C THR A 14 21.05 -22.90 -8.65
N ARG A 15 21.07 -21.58 -8.50
CA ARG A 15 22.30 -20.80 -8.29
C ARG A 15 22.25 -20.24 -6.88
N GLY A 16 23.36 -20.38 -6.16
CA GLY A 16 23.49 -19.99 -4.76
C GLY A 16 23.07 -21.09 -3.79
N GLU A 17 23.47 -20.92 -2.54
CA GLU A 17 23.07 -21.74 -1.40
C GLU A 17 21.92 -21.02 -0.64
N ASP A 18 21.10 -21.75 0.13
CA ASP A 18 19.95 -21.16 0.83
C ASP A 18 20.35 -20.08 1.86
N ASP A 19 21.61 -20.13 2.31
CA ASP A 19 22.23 -19.12 3.15
C ASP A 19 22.63 -17.85 2.37
N GLU A 20 22.57 -17.81 1.05
CA GLU A 20 22.77 -16.59 0.25
C GLU A 20 21.50 -15.74 0.10
N MET A 21 20.34 -16.19 0.61
CA MET A 21 19.09 -15.45 0.48
C MET A 21 19.11 -14.13 1.27
N VAL A 22 18.91 -13.02 0.54
CA VAL A 22 18.75 -11.69 1.12
C VAL A 22 17.30 -11.51 1.57
N LEU A 23 17.10 -11.29 2.88
CA LEU A 23 15.80 -10.89 3.40
C LEU A 23 15.44 -9.49 2.89
N GLN A 24 14.16 -9.30 2.57
CA GLN A 24 13.61 -7.99 2.27
C GLN A 24 13.89 -7.03 3.44
N ASP A 25 14.21 -5.80 3.09
CA ASP A 25 14.47 -4.72 4.03
C ASP A 25 14.10 -3.41 3.33
N PHE A 26 13.20 -2.62 3.92
CA PHE A 26 12.72 -1.37 3.36
C PHE A 26 13.54 -0.20 3.89
N HIS A 27 13.33 0.98 3.31
CA HIS A 27 14.03 2.18 3.79
C HIS A 27 13.45 2.75 5.09
N THR A 28 12.16 2.50 5.35
CA THR A 28 11.44 2.97 6.53
C THR A 28 10.32 2.00 6.88
N PHE A 29 10.02 1.89 8.17
CA PHE A 29 8.90 1.14 8.72
C PHE A 29 7.57 1.54 8.04
N ARG A 30 7.35 2.84 7.87
CA ARG A 30 6.13 3.38 7.24
C ARG A 30 5.96 2.88 5.80
N GLN A 31 7.07 2.73 5.06
CA GLN A 31 7.04 2.15 3.71
C GLN A 31 6.70 0.67 3.76
N ALA A 32 7.33 -0.10 4.66
CA ALA A 32 7.04 -1.52 4.84
C ALA A 32 5.55 -1.75 5.17
N LEU A 33 5.00 -0.94 6.07
CA LEU A 33 3.61 -1.00 6.51
C LEU A 33 2.63 -0.69 5.38
N ASN A 34 2.95 0.31 4.54
CA ASN A 34 2.15 0.67 3.38
C ASN A 34 2.14 -0.44 2.32
N VAL A 35 3.31 -1.02 2.01
CA VAL A 35 3.43 -2.13 1.05
C VAL A 35 2.68 -3.36 1.55
N ALA A 36 2.86 -3.73 2.82
CA ALA A 36 2.13 -4.83 3.44
C ALA A 36 0.61 -4.64 3.40
N SER A 37 0.13 -3.40 3.57
CA SER A 37 -1.29 -3.10 3.40
C SER A 37 -1.75 -3.26 1.95
N GLY A 38 -0.96 -2.77 0.98
CA GLY A 38 -1.28 -2.85 -0.45
C GLY A 38 -1.37 -4.29 -0.94
N ASP A 39 -0.42 -5.13 -0.54
CA ASP A 39 -0.35 -6.54 -0.92
C ASP A 39 -1.28 -7.44 -0.09
N GLN A 40 -1.93 -6.89 0.94
CA GLN A 40 -2.72 -7.61 1.95
C GLN A 40 -1.93 -8.78 2.55
N ARG A 41 -0.74 -8.48 3.08
CA ARG A 41 0.14 -9.44 3.75
C ARG A 41 0.54 -8.93 5.11
N LEU A 42 0.89 -9.86 6.01
CA LEU A 42 1.44 -9.52 7.31
C LEU A 42 2.88 -9.01 7.15
N LEU A 43 3.23 -8.01 7.96
CA LEU A 43 4.57 -7.48 8.09
C LEU A 43 5.26 -8.13 9.29
N VAL A 44 6.45 -8.67 9.09
CA VAL A 44 7.35 -9.08 10.16
C VAL A 44 8.39 -7.98 10.35
N PHE A 45 8.24 -7.19 11.40
CA PHE A 45 9.14 -6.10 11.73
C PHE A 45 10.10 -6.51 12.84
N ILE A 46 11.40 -6.34 12.64
CA ILE A 46 12.44 -6.69 13.59
C ILE A 46 13.01 -5.42 14.20
N ALA A 47 12.64 -5.13 15.46
CA ALA A 47 13.26 -4.07 16.23
C ALA A 47 14.37 -4.64 17.11
N ALA A 48 15.60 -4.55 16.63
CA ALA A 48 16.81 -4.95 17.32
C ALA A 48 17.87 -3.83 17.25
N ALA A 49 18.78 -3.81 18.23
CA ALA A 49 19.95 -2.94 18.17
C ALA A 49 20.82 -3.30 16.94
N GLN A 50 21.50 -2.32 16.34
CA GLN A 50 22.26 -2.51 15.09
C GLN A 50 23.31 -3.63 15.19
N ASP A 51 23.97 -3.76 16.34
CA ASP A 51 24.96 -4.80 16.61
C ASP A 51 24.35 -6.22 16.77
N GLN A 52 23.03 -6.32 16.89
CA GLN A 52 22.28 -7.57 16.98
C GLN A 52 21.57 -7.95 15.68
N GLN A 53 21.41 -7.02 14.74
CA GLN A 53 20.61 -7.23 13.53
C GLN A 53 21.14 -8.38 12.66
N ASP A 54 22.45 -8.45 12.41
CA ASP A 54 23.04 -9.51 11.59
C ASP A 54 22.76 -10.90 12.19
N ARG A 55 22.93 -11.04 13.51
CA ARG A 55 22.65 -12.30 14.22
C ARG A 55 21.17 -12.70 14.12
N VAL A 56 20.27 -11.73 14.28
CA VAL A 56 18.83 -11.99 14.16
C VAL A 56 18.48 -12.35 12.72
N LYS A 57 19.06 -11.66 11.75
CA LYS A 57 18.88 -11.94 10.31
C LYS A 57 19.32 -13.35 9.95
N ASP A 58 20.48 -13.79 10.44
CA ASP A 58 20.98 -15.15 10.19
C ASP A 58 20.09 -16.22 10.84
N ASN A 59 19.56 -15.95 12.04
CA ASN A 59 18.59 -16.85 12.70
C ASN A 59 17.24 -16.94 11.96
N LEU A 60 16.81 -15.85 11.35
CA LEU A 60 15.52 -15.78 10.64
C LEU A 60 15.58 -16.24 9.19
N ARG A 61 16.75 -16.19 8.54
CA ARG A 61 16.91 -16.59 7.13
C ARG A 61 16.37 -18.00 6.84
N PRO A 62 16.68 -19.04 7.64
CA PRO A 62 16.12 -20.38 7.47
C PRO A 62 14.59 -20.45 7.57
N VAL A 63 13.97 -19.55 8.36
CA VAL A 63 12.52 -19.50 8.52
C VAL A 63 11.86 -18.94 7.27
N PHE A 64 12.45 -17.93 6.64
CA PHE A 64 11.86 -17.27 5.47
C PHE A 64 12.14 -17.96 4.13
N VAL A 65 13.12 -18.90 4.07
CA VAL A 65 13.32 -19.79 2.91
C VAL A 65 12.37 -20.99 2.93
N ASP A 66 11.78 -21.30 4.09
CA ASP A 66 10.89 -22.45 4.25
C ASP A 66 9.67 -22.33 3.32
N ALA A 67 9.32 -23.44 2.67
CA ALA A 67 8.26 -23.49 1.66
C ALA A 67 6.89 -23.03 2.19
N ASP A 68 6.64 -23.17 3.49
CA ASP A 68 5.39 -22.72 4.11
C ASP A 68 5.36 -21.21 4.41
N VAL A 69 6.51 -20.54 4.38
CA VAL A 69 6.68 -19.14 4.79
C VAL A 69 7.06 -18.23 3.62
N ILE A 70 7.88 -18.72 2.71
CA ILE A 70 8.45 -17.94 1.60
C ILE A 70 7.35 -17.21 0.80
N GLY A 71 7.55 -15.90 0.63
CA GLY A 71 6.64 -15.03 -0.12
C GLY A 71 5.28 -14.72 0.54
N ARG A 72 5.01 -15.20 1.77
CA ARG A 72 3.75 -14.93 2.48
C ARG A 72 3.78 -13.69 3.35
N PHE A 73 4.96 -13.25 3.75
CA PHE A 73 5.18 -12.12 4.65
C PHE A 73 6.11 -11.11 4.00
N HIS A 74 5.95 -9.84 4.37
CA HIS A 74 7.03 -8.87 4.22
C HIS A 74 7.92 -8.92 5.45
N VAL A 75 9.20 -8.66 5.25
CA VAL A 75 10.20 -8.57 6.32
C VAL A 75 10.83 -7.19 6.25
N ASP A 76 11.10 -6.62 7.42
CA ASP A 76 11.72 -5.31 7.56
C ASP A 76 12.49 -5.22 8.88
N PHE A 77 13.66 -4.57 8.86
CA PHE A 77 14.47 -4.36 10.05
C PHE A 77 14.46 -2.88 10.42
N ALA A 78 14.34 -2.58 11.72
CA ALA A 78 14.29 -1.20 12.19
C ALA A 78 15.57 -0.42 11.79
N GLY A 79 15.41 0.60 10.96
CA GLY A 79 16.44 1.57 10.63
C GLY A 79 16.59 2.58 11.77
N GLY A 80 17.69 2.47 12.53
CA GLY A 80 17.95 3.23 13.77
C GLY A 80 17.20 4.56 13.95
N GLN A 81 17.66 5.64 13.31
CA GLN A 81 17.01 6.96 13.42
C GLN A 81 15.77 7.12 12.55
N THR A 82 15.70 6.44 11.41
CA THR A 82 14.59 6.56 10.44
C THR A 82 13.28 6.02 10.99
N ASP A 83 13.36 5.05 11.91
CA ASP A 83 12.21 4.36 12.48
C ASP A 83 12.07 4.61 13.99
N ALA A 84 12.73 5.62 14.56
CA ALA A 84 12.71 5.85 16.02
C ALA A 84 11.29 5.93 16.64
N GLU A 85 10.31 6.37 15.84
CA GLU A 85 8.91 6.59 16.23
C GLU A 85 7.97 5.47 15.71
N TRP A 86 8.49 4.36 15.16
CA TRP A 86 7.67 3.28 14.56
C TRP A 86 6.55 2.79 15.49
N ALA A 87 6.84 2.72 16.79
CA ALA A 87 5.92 2.18 17.79
C ALA A 87 4.67 3.04 17.99
N ASP A 88 4.70 4.32 17.60
CA ASP A 88 3.57 5.24 17.71
C ASP A 88 2.51 4.97 16.63
N GLU A 89 2.91 4.29 15.54
CA GLU A 89 2.02 3.88 14.45
C GLU A 89 1.39 2.48 14.69
N ILE A 90 1.75 1.78 15.78
CA ILE A 90 1.27 0.41 16.05
C ILE A 90 0.57 0.27 17.39
N GLU A 91 -0.59 -0.38 17.35
CA GLU A 91 -1.35 -0.77 18.55
C GLU A 91 -0.92 -2.13 19.11
N LYS A 92 -1.21 -2.35 20.41
CA LYS A 92 -0.97 -3.61 21.15
C LYS A 92 0.50 -4.04 21.26
N THR A 93 1.43 -3.11 21.09
CA THR A 93 2.85 -3.38 21.36
C THR A 93 3.10 -3.56 22.87
N LYS A 94 3.87 -4.58 23.24
CA LYS A 94 4.30 -4.83 24.64
C LYS A 94 5.74 -4.34 24.90
N GLY A 95 6.38 -3.72 23.91
CA GLY A 95 7.75 -3.19 24.05
C GLY A 95 8.33 -2.67 22.72
N LYS A 96 9.49 -2.03 22.76
CA LYS A 96 10.15 -1.44 21.57
C LYS A 96 11.23 -2.34 20.94
N THR A 97 11.38 -3.57 21.44
CA THR A 97 12.40 -4.53 20.99
C THR A 97 11.76 -5.90 20.85
N GLY A 98 12.09 -6.61 19.77
CA GLY A 98 11.53 -7.92 19.47
C GLY A 98 11.26 -8.14 17.98
N ILE A 99 10.63 -9.26 17.69
CA ILE A 99 10.08 -9.61 16.37
C ILE A 99 8.57 -9.41 16.46
N PHE A 100 8.02 -8.54 15.61
CA PHE A 100 6.63 -8.16 15.62
C PHE A 100 5.94 -8.67 14.35
N VAL A 101 4.85 -9.41 14.52
CA VAL A 101 3.97 -9.80 13.42
C VAL A 101 2.80 -8.83 13.40
N ILE A 102 2.75 -8.00 12.37
CA ILE A 102 1.88 -6.83 12.29
C ILE A 102 0.88 -7.01 11.14
N GLN A 103 -0.39 -6.81 11.46
CA GLN A 103 -1.42 -6.56 10.46
C GLN A 103 -1.48 -5.06 10.18
N SER A 104 -1.18 -4.67 8.95
CA SER A 104 -1.35 -3.28 8.53
C SER A 104 -2.83 -2.90 8.53
N GLY A 105 -3.13 -1.68 8.98
CA GLY A 105 -4.43 -1.07 8.80
C GLY A 105 -4.76 -0.87 7.32
N GLN A 106 -6.01 -0.52 7.02
CA GLN A 106 -6.55 -0.48 5.66
C GLN A 106 -5.67 0.29 4.66
N PHE A 107 -5.07 1.41 5.08
CA PHE A 107 -4.24 2.28 4.24
C PHE A 107 -2.74 2.22 4.57
N GLY A 108 -2.34 1.32 5.47
CA GLY A 108 -0.94 1.12 5.85
C GLY A 108 -0.26 2.36 6.46
N GLN A 109 -1.04 3.18 7.18
CA GLN A 109 -0.52 4.27 8.03
C GLN A 109 -0.40 3.86 9.50
N THR A 110 -1.15 2.83 9.89
CA THR A 110 -1.13 2.27 11.25
C THR A 110 -1.14 0.75 11.15
N GLY A 111 -0.83 0.06 12.24
CA GLY A 111 -0.86 -1.39 12.33
C GLY A 111 -1.33 -1.90 13.69
N THR A 112 -1.62 -3.19 13.75
CA THR A 112 -1.90 -3.89 15.02
C THR A 112 -0.94 -5.07 15.14
N VAL A 113 -0.28 -5.18 16.29
CA VAL A 113 0.54 -6.36 16.60
C VAL A 113 -0.39 -7.56 16.85
N LEU A 114 -0.24 -8.61 16.04
CA LEU A 114 -0.91 -9.89 16.23
C LEU A 114 -0.12 -10.79 17.19
N GLU A 115 1.20 -10.86 16.98
CA GLU A 115 2.11 -11.63 17.83
C GLU A 115 3.42 -10.85 18.03
N GLN A 116 4.02 -10.99 19.21
CA GLN A 116 5.31 -10.39 19.55
C GLN A 116 6.20 -11.45 20.20
N LEU A 117 7.38 -11.64 19.64
CA LEU A 117 8.37 -12.61 20.09
C LEU A 117 9.65 -11.90 20.57
N PRO A 118 10.37 -12.47 21.54
CA PRO A 118 11.70 -11.98 21.91
C PRO A 118 12.69 -12.23 20.76
N LEU A 119 13.75 -11.41 20.66
CA LEU A 119 14.83 -11.60 19.68
C LEU A 119 15.57 -12.94 19.85
N THR A 120 15.44 -13.58 21.01
CA THR A 120 16.02 -14.89 21.33
C THR A 120 15.13 -16.07 20.93
N ALA A 121 13.96 -15.83 20.33
CA ALA A 121 13.09 -16.89 19.86
C ALA A 121 13.80 -17.76 18.81
N SER A 122 13.59 -19.07 18.91
CA SER A 122 14.15 -20.04 17.97
C SER A 122 13.42 -19.99 16.62
N GLY A 123 14.09 -20.39 15.55
CA GLY A 123 13.49 -20.46 14.20
C GLY A 123 12.14 -21.20 14.16
N PRO A 124 12.00 -22.38 14.79
CA PRO A 124 10.71 -23.09 14.86
C PRO A 124 9.61 -22.31 15.59
N GLU A 125 9.93 -21.66 16.72
CA GLU A 125 8.96 -20.82 17.44
C GLU A 125 8.49 -19.64 16.60
N VAL A 126 9.42 -19.01 15.86
CA VAL A 126 9.06 -17.93 14.93
C VAL A 126 8.18 -18.47 13.80
N LYS A 127 8.54 -19.60 13.17
CA LYS A 127 7.75 -20.22 12.11
C LYS A 127 6.32 -20.49 12.56
N ASP A 128 6.14 -21.12 13.71
CA ASP A 128 4.82 -21.47 14.24
C ASP A 128 3.96 -20.22 14.50
N ALA A 129 4.55 -19.18 15.08
CA ALA A 129 3.86 -17.91 15.31
C ALA A 129 3.43 -17.25 13.99
N LEU A 130 4.31 -17.24 12.98
CA LEU A 130 4.01 -16.71 11.65
C LEU A 130 2.85 -17.46 11.00
N LEU A 131 2.91 -18.79 10.98
CA LEU A 131 1.87 -19.61 10.36
C LEU A 131 0.52 -19.48 11.06
N LYS A 132 0.52 -19.43 12.39
CA LYS A 132 -0.71 -19.19 13.19
C LYS A 132 -1.30 -17.82 12.88
N ALA A 133 -0.49 -16.75 12.93
CA ALA A 133 -0.95 -15.40 12.65
C ALA A 133 -1.48 -15.27 11.21
N ASN A 134 -0.80 -15.86 10.23
CA ASN A 134 -1.25 -15.85 8.84
C ASN A 134 -2.55 -16.64 8.63
N ALA A 135 -2.74 -17.76 9.34
CA ALA A 135 -3.98 -18.52 9.27
C ALA A 135 -5.16 -17.75 9.87
N GLU A 136 -4.95 -16.97 10.93
CA GLU A 136 -5.98 -16.08 11.50
C GLU A 136 -6.26 -14.89 10.58
N PHE A 137 -5.21 -14.26 10.04
CA PHE A 137 -5.33 -13.17 9.09
C PHE A 137 -6.10 -13.60 7.82
N ALA A 138 -5.73 -14.72 7.21
CA ALA A 138 -6.38 -15.21 5.98
C ALA A 138 -7.87 -15.56 6.15
N LYS A 139 -8.33 -15.85 7.38
CA LYS A 139 -9.75 -16.11 7.67
C LYS A 139 -10.56 -14.82 7.82
N ASN A 140 -9.94 -13.76 8.30
CA ASN A 140 -10.63 -12.54 8.73
C ASN A 140 -10.45 -11.37 7.75
N GLU A 141 -9.41 -11.41 6.90
CA GLU A 141 -9.12 -10.33 5.96
C GLU A 141 -10.00 -10.45 4.70
N GLU A 142 -10.79 -9.42 4.45
CA GLU A 142 -11.57 -9.31 3.21
C GLU A 142 -10.71 -8.79 2.06
N ARG A 143 -10.89 -9.36 0.86
CA ARG A 143 -10.14 -8.91 -0.32
C ARG A 143 -10.52 -7.48 -0.69
N LYS A 144 -9.51 -6.61 -0.82
CA LYS A 144 -9.71 -5.22 -1.20
C LYS A 144 -10.21 -5.11 -2.64
N ASN A 145 -11.25 -4.30 -2.85
CA ASN A 145 -11.56 -3.76 -4.17
C ASN A 145 -10.75 -2.49 -4.40
N TYR A 146 -9.85 -2.50 -5.39
CA TYR A 146 -8.94 -1.40 -5.68
C TYR A 146 -9.67 -0.05 -5.91
N SER A 147 -10.77 -0.05 -6.68
CA SER A 147 -11.48 1.19 -7.00
C SER A 147 -12.08 1.81 -5.73
N ASP A 148 -12.72 0.97 -4.90
CA ASP A 148 -13.32 1.41 -3.66
C ASP A 148 -12.25 1.89 -2.68
N HIS A 149 -11.15 1.13 -2.55
CA HIS A 149 -10.02 1.45 -1.70
C HIS A 149 -9.39 2.82 -2.03
N VAL A 150 -9.08 3.08 -3.30
CA VAL A 150 -8.51 4.37 -3.73
C VAL A 150 -9.51 5.51 -3.51
N SER A 151 -10.79 5.30 -3.82
CA SER A 151 -11.81 6.33 -3.64
C SER A 151 -12.00 6.69 -2.16
N GLN A 152 -11.99 5.70 -1.27
CA GLN A 152 -12.10 5.87 0.18
C GLN A 152 -10.87 6.59 0.74
N GLY A 153 -9.66 6.18 0.36
CA GLY A 153 -8.42 6.84 0.79
C GLY A 153 -8.40 8.32 0.40
N ARG A 154 -8.80 8.65 -0.83
CA ARG A 154 -8.93 10.05 -1.28
C ARG A 154 -9.97 10.85 -0.48
N ARG A 155 -11.14 10.25 -0.21
CA ARG A 155 -12.19 10.90 0.60
C ARG A 155 -11.75 11.17 2.03
N GLN A 156 -10.96 10.26 2.60
CA GLN A 156 -10.44 10.37 3.96
C GLN A 156 -9.17 11.25 4.05
N GLY A 157 -8.69 11.79 2.93
CA GLY A 157 -7.49 12.63 2.91
C GLY A 157 -6.21 11.86 3.23
N VAL A 158 -6.21 10.54 3.06
CA VAL A 158 -5.05 9.67 3.27
C VAL A 158 -3.99 10.06 2.24
N TYR A 159 -2.90 10.66 2.73
CA TYR A 159 -1.77 11.05 1.91
C TYR A 159 -0.51 10.33 2.39
N PHE A 160 0.14 9.61 1.49
CA PHE A 160 1.43 9.00 1.73
C PHE A 160 2.49 9.81 0.98
N LYS A 161 3.38 10.48 1.72
CA LYS A 161 4.48 11.24 1.11
C LYS A 161 5.61 10.29 0.74
N ASN A 162 5.71 9.90 -0.53
CA ASN A 162 6.85 9.14 -1.04
C ASN A 162 8.15 9.96 -0.96
N GLY A 163 9.28 9.27 -0.75
CA GLY A 163 10.61 9.87 -0.83
C GLY A 163 11.01 10.25 -2.25
N MET A 164 10.42 9.59 -3.25
CA MET A 164 10.52 9.95 -4.66
C MET A 164 9.34 10.86 -5.05
N PRO A 165 9.60 11.99 -5.75
CA PRO A 165 8.53 12.86 -6.21
C PRO A 165 7.65 12.14 -7.23
N TYR A 166 6.38 12.53 -7.31
CA TYR A 166 5.41 11.92 -8.23
C TYR A 166 5.49 12.55 -9.62
N GLY A 167 5.73 11.72 -10.64
CA GLY A 167 5.60 12.06 -12.05
C GLY A 167 6.57 11.25 -12.92
N GLU A 168 6.66 11.62 -14.18
CA GLU A 168 7.50 10.97 -15.20
C GLU A 168 8.47 12.04 -15.69
N ASP A 169 9.77 11.74 -15.73
CA ASP A 169 10.76 12.53 -16.45
C ASP A 169 10.74 12.05 -17.91
N ARG A 170 10.11 12.83 -18.80
CA ARG A 170 9.86 12.41 -20.19
C ARG A 170 10.98 12.81 -21.13
N ASP A 171 11.76 13.81 -20.77
CA ASP A 171 12.88 14.30 -21.59
C ASP A 171 14.24 13.84 -21.06
N GLY A 172 14.29 13.18 -19.91
CA GLY A 172 15.47 12.55 -19.35
C GLY A 172 16.43 13.53 -18.68
N ASP A 173 15.93 14.69 -18.23
CA ASP A 173 16.74 15.75 -17.63
C ASP A 173 16.99 15.56 -16.11
N GLY A 174 16.36 14.55 -15.51
CA GLY A 174 16.44 14.24 -14.09
C GLY A 174 15.47 15.05 -13.22
N GLU A 175 14.65 15.92 -13.81
CA GLU A 175 13.55 16.63 -13.16
C GLU A 175 12.22 15.98 -13.51
N ILE A 176 11.26 16.04 -12.59
CA ILE A 176 9.94 15.45 -12.84
C ILE A 176 9.07 16.44 -13.61
N ASP A 177 8.52 15.98 -14.75
CA ASP A 177 7.53 16.75 -15.49
C ASP A 177 6.20 16.86 -14.74
N HIS A 178 5.99 17.99 -14.08
CA HIS A 178 4.69 18.32 -13.51
C HIS A 178 3.77 18.88 -14.60
N ARG A 179 3.04 17.99 -15.30
CA ARG A 179 1.99 18.44 -16.23
C ARG A 179 0.88 19.14 -15.43
N GLY A 180 0.78 20.45 -15.57
CA GLY A 180 -0.35 21.24 -15.10
C GLY A 180 -1.66 20.71 -15.69
N GLY A 181 -2.37 19.90 -14.91
CA GLY A 181 -3.73 19.47 -15.20
C GLY A 181 -4.68 20.64 -15.03
N ALA A 182 -4.74 21.53 -16.02
CA ALA A 182 -5.85 22.43 -16.22
C ALA A 182 -6.28 22.34 -17.67
N SER A 183 -7.39 21.65 -17.89
CA SER A 183 -8.25 21.89 -19.04
C SER A 183 -8.51 23.40 -19.10
N LYS A 184 -7.75 24.11 -19.95
CA LYS A 184 -8.09 25.47 -20.38
C LYS A 184 -9.40 25.36 -21.13
N ALA A 185 -10.51 25.49 -20.40
CA ALA A 185 -11.74 26.01 -20.94
C ALA A 185 -11.40 27.40 -21.48
N LYS A 186 -11.08 27.45 -22.78
CA LYS A 186 -10.79 28.67 -23.51
C LYS A 186 -12.11 29.44 -23.67
N GLY A 187 -12.47 30.17 -22.63
CA GLY A 187 -13.40 31.29 -22.72
C GLY A 187 -12.79 32.32 -23.66
N GLY A 188 -13.11 32.22 -24.95
CA GLY A 188 -12.76 33.19 -25.97
C GLY A 188 -13.66 34.42 -25.87
N GLY A 189 -13.36 35.31 -24.92
CA GLY A 189 -13.88 36.68 -24.90
C GLY A 189 -12.84 37.62 -25.46
N GLY A 190 -13.00 38.04 -26.72
CA GLY A 190 -12.12 39.01 -27.37
C GLY A 190 -12.67 39.41 -28.73
N ALA A 191 -13.60 40.36 -28.75
CA ALA A 191 -14.03 41.02 -29.98
C ALA A 191 -12.94 41.97 -30.50
N PRO A 192 -12.81 42.11 -31.81
CA PRO A 192 -12.85 43.46 -32.38
C PRO A 192 -13.82 43.60 -33.56
N LYS A 193 -14.31 44.84 -33.69
CA LYS A 193 -15.21 45.42 -34.70
C LYS A 193 -14.72 45.22 -36.14
N GLY A 194 -15.67 45.14 -37.09
CA GLY A 194 -15.44 45.56 -38.47
C GLY A 194 -16.19 44.76 -39.55
N ASP A 195 -17.38 45.25 -39.90
CA ASP A 195 -18.02 45.29 -41.23
C ASP A 195 -17.85 44.14 -42.25
N MET A 196 -18.96 43.46 -42.57
CA MET A 196 -19.67 43.54 -43.87
C MET A 196 -20.48 42.26 -44.21
N LYS A 197 -21.76 42.49 -44.51
CA LYS A 197 -22.62 41.85 -45.52
C LYS A 197 -22.58 40.31 -45.69
N GLY A 198 -23.71 39.68 -45.36
CA GLY A 198 -24.05 38.36 -45.92
C GLY A 198 -25.44 37.86 -45.51
N LYS A 199 -26.38 37.91 -46.45
CA LYS A 199 -27.77 37.43 -46.35
C LYS A 199 -27.86 35.92 -46.03
N GLY A 200 -28.87 35.49 -45.27
CA GLY A 200 -29.37 34.11 -45.38
C GLY A 200 -30.16 33.53 -44.20
N LYS A 201 -31.50 33.67 -44.27
CA LYS A 201 -32.59 32.75 -43.87
C LYS A 201 -32.43 31.82 -42.64
N GLY A 202 -33.42 31.88 -41.72
CA GLY A 202 -33.67 30.91 -40.63
C GLY A 202 -34.10 29.50 -41.12
N PRO A 203 -34.65 28.58 -40.28
CA PRO A 203 -35.75 28.86 -39.32
C PRO A 203 -35.79 28.07 -37.97
N LYS A 204 -36.59 28.65 -37.04
CA LYS A 204 -37.61 28.10 -36.10
C LYS A 204 -37.45 26.74 -35.37
N GLY A 205 -37.79 26.81 -34.06
CA GLY A 205 -38.47 25.76 -33.27
C GLY A 205 -37.50 24.92 -32.42
N MET A 206 -37.73 24.56 -31.15
CA MET A 206 -38.96 24.44 -30.35
C MET A 206 -38.69 24.76 -28.87
N LYS A 207 -39.74 25.28 -28.23
CA LYS A 207 -39.90 25.47 -26.78
C LYS A 207 -39.97 24.13 -26.04
N GLY A 208 -39.44 24.09 -24.82
CA GLY A 208 -39.77 23.08 -23.82
C GLY A 208 -39.41 23.57 -22.42
N LYS A 209 -40.36 24.22 -21.75
CA LYS A 209 -40.31 24.59 -20.33
C LYS A 209 -40.64 23.36 -19.47
N GLY A 210 -39.93 23.18 -18.36
CA GLY A 210 -40.35 22.29 -17.27
C GLY A 210 -39.65 22.66 -15.97
N LYS A 211 -40.29 23.51 -15.16
CA LYS A 211 -39.93 23.79 -13.76
C LYS A 211 -40.54 22.70 -12.88
N GLY A 212 -39.78 22.18 -11.92
CA GLY A 212 -40.30 21.41 -10.78
C GLY A 212 -39.40 21.63 -9.55
N LYS A 213 -39.96 22.27 -8.52
CA LYS A 213 -39.37 22.47 -7.19
C LYS A 213 -39.92 21.40 -6.24
N GLY A 214 -39.17 21.10 -5.18
CA GLY A 214 -39.64 20.43 -3.95
C GLY A 214 -39.10 19.00 -3.82
N GLY A 215 -38.61 18.53 -2.68
CA GLY A 215 -38.63 19.07 -1.33
C GLY A 215 -37.63 18.34 -0.42
N LYS A 216 -37.42 18.93 0.76
CA LYS A 216 -36.65 18.42 1.88
C LYS A 216 -37.34 17.20 2.49
N GLY A 217 -36.58 16.19 2.91
CA GLY A 217 -37.02 15.12 3.81
C GLY A 217 -35.80 14.60 4.56
N GLY A 218 -35.76 14.83 5.87
CA GLY A 218 -34.72 14.34 6.78
C GLY A 218 -34.86 12.84 7.08
N PRO A 219 -33.91 12.28 7.85
CA PRO A 219 -33.80 10.85 8.09
C PRO A 219 -34.83 10.37 9.13
N PRO A 220 -35.35 9.13 9.01
CA PRO A 220 -35.98 8.45 10.14
C PRO A 220 -34.93 7.79 11.04
N ALA A 221 -35.23 7.85 12.33
CA ALA A 221 -34.50 7.25 13.43
C ALA A 221 -34.77 5.74 13.54
N GLU A 222 -33.91 5.13 14.35
CA GLU A 222 -33.84 3.78 14.91
C GLU A 222 -35.18 3.10 15.23
N GLU A 223 -35.18 1.77 15.17
CA GLU A 223 -35.91 0.92 16.12
C GLU A 223 -35.20 -0.44 16.28
N GLU A 224 -34.85 -0.70 17.54
CA GLU A 224 -34.70 -1.96 18.31
C GLU A 224 -34.13 -3.25 17.68
#